data_AF-A0A0R3M9A8-F1
#
_entry.id   AF-A0A0R3M9A8-F1
#
_cell.length_a   1.000
_cell.length_b   1.000
_cell.length_c   1.000
_cell.angle_alpha   90.00
_cell.angle_beta   90.00
_cell.angle_gamma   90.00
#
_symmetry.space_group_name_H-M   'P 1'
#
loop_
_entity.id
_entity.type
_entity.pdbx_description
1 polymer ?
#
loop_
_entity_poly.entity_id
_entity_poly.type
_entity_poly.pdbx_seq_one_letter_code
_entity_poly.pdbx_strand_id
1 'polypeptide(L)'
;MPDTPALSVNQFGGYGSFSRTPCSPALGLIVSISLCLSTLFIFLGSATPSYAAQLLFKSSFEGSLLFGEPYECGTSCWQDIKGSDAVTGYSWSPQIWQGVGMFQLLADTPVTPDTVNTYVFNELQKVVGPHGQQASALYSEIRKRGGGATQNPYLLRPSTTALQQNLYVSYWIKVQPDLLERLGSNGWWVLFEWKTNAQNRLITYINTDRFNKPYWYLKTDDLSGPETRTFWEIANRTAHVPIGEWFKFEFFWHRSSQRDGRAWQAINGQVVFDSFGPLLGGDDPIDRIMVTQVYAGGPPPLYQWVTDLEIWDGFPCGDGVPCGTKSTIHK
;
A
#
# COMPACT_ATOMS: atom_id res chain seq x y z
N MET A 1 30.44 25.84 27.06
CA MET A 1 31.23 26.80 26.25
C MET A 1 32.07 25.97 25.31
N PRO A 2 32.10 26.24 23.99
CA PRO A 2 31.90 27.52 23.28
C PRO A 2 30.50 27.62 22.63
N ASP A 3 29.82 28.77 22.67
CA ASP A 3 29.88 29.96 21.79
C ASP A 3 28.98 29.86 20.56
N THR A 4 27.75 30.35 20.74
CA THR A 4 26.74 30.63 19.71
C THR A 4 26.73 32.13 19.43
N PRO A 5 26.83 32.60 18.18
CA PRO A 5 26.55 33.99 17.85
C PRO A 5 25.07 34.19 17.56
N ALA A 6 24.50 35.19 18.23
CA ALA A 6 23.19 35.76 17.97
C ALA A 6 23.20 36.59 16.67
N LEU A 7 22.11 36.52 15.91
CA LEU A 7 21.85 37.46 14.81
C LEU A 7 20.62 38.31 15.11
N SER A 8 20.78 39.56 14.73
CA SER A 8 20.10 40.76 15.20
C SER A 8 18.83 41.10 14.44
N VAL A 9 17.95 41.74 15.20
CA VAL A 9 16.82 42.59 14.82
C VAL A 9 17.21 43.61 13.75
N ASN A 10 16.37 43.78 12.73
CA ASN A 10 16.34 44.99 11.92
C ASN A 10 14.93 45.61 11.93
N GLN A 11 14.91 46.84 12.43
CA GLN A 11 13.82 47.80 12.38
C GLN A 11 13.67 48.35 10.96
N PHE A 12 12.43 48.57 10.53
CA PHE A 12 12.11 49.63 9.58
C PHE A 12 10.95 50.45 10.14
N GLY A 13 11.25 51.68 10.53
CA GLY A 13 10.28 52.75 10.72
C GLY A 13 10.20 53.61 9.46
N GLY A 14 9.04 54.22 9.21
CA GLY A 14 8.85 55.18 8.13
C GLY A 14 7.43 55.73 8.09
N TYR A 15 7.29 56.95 8.59
CA TYR A 15 6.07 57.76 8.73
C TYR A 15 5.44 58.18 7.39
N GLY A 16 4.11 58.36 7.38
CA GLY A 16 3.38 59.09 6.35
C GLY A 16 1.92 59.33 6.75
N SER A 17 1.60 60.57 7.10
CA SER A 17 0.33 61.06 7.66
C SER A 17 -0.47 61.95 6.68
N PHE A 18 -1.77 62.14 6.98
CA PHE A 18 -2.78 63.07 6.41
C PHE A 18 -3.46 62.60 5.11
N SER A 19 -4.80 62.62 4.97
CA SER A 19 -5.77 63.64 5.40
C SER A 19 -7.19 63.07 5.60
N ARG A 20 -7.95 63.72 6.50
CA ARG A 20 -9.41 63.58 6.72
C ARG A 20 -10.16 64.53 5.77
N THR A 21 -11.34 64.17 5.24
CA THR A 21 -12.74 64.58 5.60
C THR A 21 -13.46 65.06 4.31
N PRO A 22 -14.80 65.21 4.21
CA PRO A 22 -15.94 64.80 5.06
C PRO A 22 -17.17 64.20 4.29
N CYS A 23 -18.21 63.89 5.07
CA CYS A 23 -19.63 63.54 4.80
C CYS A 23 -20.31 64.12 3.53
N SER A 24 -21.28 63.41 2.94
CA SER A 24 -22.70 63.37 3.35
C SER A 24 -23.60 62.57 2.37
N PRO A 25 -24.86 62.24 2.74
CA PRO A 25 -25.70 61.25 2.08
C PRO A 25 -26.68 61.89 1.08
N ALA A 26 -27.18 61.09 0.12
CA ALA A 26 -28.38 61.45 -0.63
C ALA A 26 -29.16 60.19 -1.06
N LEU A 27 -30.43 60.19 -0.68
CA LEU A 27 -31.49 59.32 -1.18
C LEU A 27 -31.56 59.38 -2.72
N GLY A 28 -31.91 58.24 -3.34
CA GLY A 28 -32.22 58.18 -4.76
C GLY A 28 -32.89 56.86 -5.13
N LEU A 29 -34.18 56.75 -4.82
CA LEU A 29 -35.07 55.69 -5.26
C LEU A 29 -35.31 55.85 -6.77
N ILE A 30 -34.77 54.94 -7.60
CA ILE A 30 -35.24 54.77 -8.99
C ILE A 30 -35.52 53.29 -9.22
N VAL A 31 -36.81 53.02 -9.39
CA VAL A 31 -37.40 51.81 -9.94
C VAL A 31 -36.92 51.67 -11.38
N SER A 32 -36.15 50.62 -11.66
CA SER A 32 -35.96 50.12 -13.02
C SER A 32 -36.27 48.63 -13.03
N ILE A 33 -37.48 48.32 -13.49
CA ILE A 33 -37.91 46.99 -13.89
C ILE A 33 -37.06 46.63 -15.11
N SER A 34 -35.97 45.89 -14.88
CA SER A 34 -35.22 45.25 -15.94
C SER A 34 -35.57 43.78 -15.95
N LEU A 35 -36.30 43.38 -16.99
CA LEU A 35 -36.74 42.03 -17.29
C LEU A 35 -35.50 41.16 -17.55
N CYS A 36 -34.87 40.66 -16.49
CA CYS A 36 -33.72 39.76 -16.61
C CYS A 36 -34.25 38.37 -16.96
N LEU A 37 -34.27 38.10 -18.27
CA LEU A 37 -34.48 36.78 -18.87
C LEU A 37 -33.57 35.80 -18.14
N SER A 38 -34.15 35.01 -17.23
CA SER A 38 -33.43 33.98 -16.49
C SER A 38 -33.18 32.83 -17.45
N THR A 39 -32.06 32.89 -18.16
CA THR A 39 -31.54 31.74 -18.91
C THR A 39 -31.24 30.66 -17.89
N LEU A 40 -32.20 29.75 -17.73
CA LEU A 40 -32.02 28.48 -17.03
C LEU A 40 -30.97 27.69 -17.82
N PHE A 41 -29.69 27.91 -17.51
CA PHE A 41 -28.63 26.99 -17.88
C PHE A 41 -28.91 25.70 -17.12
N ILE A 42 -29.65 24.80 -17.76
CA ILE A 42 -29.65 23.40 -17.42
C ILE A 42 -28.21 22.96 -17.66
N PHE A 43 -27.39 22.99 -16.61
CA PHE A 43 -26.20 22.16 -16.55
C PHE A 43 -26.71 20.73 -16.63
N LEU A 44 -26.81 20.21 -17.86
CA LEU A 44 -26.67 18.80 -18.12
C LEU A 44 -25.25 18.48 -17.67
N GLY A 45 -25.11 18.23 -16.36
CA GLY A 45 -23.92 17.62 -15.82
C GLY A 45 -23.79 16.30 -16.55
N SER A 46 -22.88 16.26 -17.51
CA SER A 46 -22.42 15.02 -18.10
C SER A 46 -21.98 14.16 -16.91
N ALA A 47 -22.81 13.21 -16.50
CA ALA A 47 -22.39 12.18 -15.58
C ALA A 47 -21.23 11.49 -16.28
N THR A 48 -20.01 11.84 -15.87
CA THR A 48 -18.80 11.13 -16.32
C THR A 48 -19.07 9.67 -15.98
N PRO A 49 -19.10 8.76 -16.98
CA PRO A 49 -19.31 7.37 -16.70
C PRO A 49 -18.23 6.95 -15.72
N SER A 50 -18.65 6.62 -14.49
CA SER A 50 -17.77 6.04 -13.46
C SER A 50 -17.40 4.67 -13.99
N TYR A 51 -16.30 4.59 -14.76
CA TYR A 51 -15.81 3.32 -15.23
C TYR A 51 -15.32 2.56 -14.00
N ALA A 52 -15.98 1.45 -13.69
CA ALA A 52 -15.46 0.55 -12.67
C ALA A 52 -14.11 0.02 -13.16
N ALA A 53 -13.12 -0.06 -12.28
CA ALA A 53 -11.81 -0.59 -12.61
C ALA A 53 -11.91 -2.02 -13.19
N GLN A 54 -10.97 -2.36 -14.07
CA GLN A 54 -10.84 -3.69 -14.64
C GLN A 54 -10.12 -4.63 -13.66
N LEU A 55 -10.71 -5.81 -13.43
CA LEU A 55 -10.05 -6.90 -12.72
C LEU A 55 -8.91 -7.45 -13.60
N LEU A 56 -7.67 -7.32 -13.11
CA LEU A 56 -6.47 -7.80 -13.79
C LEU A 56 -6.14 -9.25 -13.42
N PHE A 57 -6.37 -9.63 -12.18
CA PHE A 57 -6.09 -10.97 -11.68
C PHE A 57 -6.91 -11.30 -10.44
N LYS A 58 -7.31 -12.56 -10.28
CA LYS A 58 -7.94 -13.06 -9.07
C LYS A 58 -7.52 -14.50 -8.77
N SER A 59 -7.33 -14.85 -7.51
CA SER A 59 -7.17 -16.24 -7.08
C SER A 59 -7.69 -16.47 -5.66
N SER A 60 -8.54 -17.48 -5.52
CA SER A 60 -9.00 -18.08 -4.26
C SER A 60 -8.08 -19.22 -3.77
N PHE A 61 -7.03 -19.52 -4.53
CA PHE A 61 -6.10 -20.63 -4.36
C PHE A 61 -6.76 -22.03 -4.45
N GLU A 62 -7.95 -22.11 -5.05
CA GLU A 62 -8.70 -23.35 -5.19
C GLU A 62 -8.30 -24.16 -6.43
N GLY A 63 -8.50 -25.48 -6.36
CA GLY A 63 -8.22 -26.40 -7.45
C GLY A 63 -6.83 -27.04 -7.40
N SER A 64 -6.23 -27.27 -8.56
CA SER A 64 -4.99 -28.03 -8.74
C SER A 64 -3.76 -27.13 -8.92
N LEU A 65 -3.70 -26.02 -8.19
CA LEU A 65 -2.52 -25.16 -8.17
C LEU A 65 -1.34 -25.91 -7.53
N LEU A 66 -0.15 -25.70 -8.08
CA LEU A 66 1.07 -26.38 -7.65
C LEU A 66 2.21 -25.37 -7.48
N PHE A 67 3.07 -25.61 -6.49
CA PHE A 67 4.35 -24.93 -6.43
C PHE A 67 5.35 -25.62 -7.36
N GLY A 68 6.10 -24.83 -8.11
CA GLY A 68 7.26 -25.32 -8.84
C GLY A 68 8.41 -25.69 -7.90
N GLU A 69 9.32 -26.54 -8.38
CA GLU A 69 10.62 -26.72 -7.75
C GLU A 69 11.39 -25.40 -7.70
N PRO A 70 12.09 -25.08 -6.59
CA PRO A 70 12.93 -23.89 -6.55
C PRO A 70 14.04 -23.94 -7.60
N TYR A 71 14.35 -22.80 -8.20
CA TYR A 71 15.36 -22.69 -9.25
C TYR A 71 16.22 -21.43 -9.12
N GLU A 72 17.30 -21.33 -9.90
CA GLU A 72 18.23 -20.18 -9.92
C GLU A 72 18.70 -19.77 -8.51
N CYS A 73 19.20 -20.76 -7.77
CA CYS A 73 19.57 -20.59 -6.38
C CYS A 73 20.96 -19.95 -6.18
N GLY A 74 21.06 -19.09 -5.15
CA GLY A 74 22.29 -18.51 -4.62
C GLY A 74 22.14 -18.25 -3.13
N THR A 75 21.86 -16.99 -2.76
CA THR A 75 21.36 -16.65 -1.40
C THR A 75 19.83 -16.60 -1.32
N SER A 76 19.18 -16.73 -2.46
CA SER A 76 17.75 -16.95 -2.64
C SER A 76 17.52 -17.97 -3.75
N CYS A 77 16.32 -18.53 -3.84
CA CYS A 77 15.84 -19.21 -5.04
C CYS A 77 14.57 -18.53 -5.57
N TRP A 78 14.22 -18.76 -6.83
CA TRP A 78 12.90 -18.44 -7.36
C TRP A 78 11.97 -19.66 -7.26
N GLN A 79 10.68 -19.43 -7.05
CA GLN A 79 9.66 -20.48 -7.04
C GLN A 79 8.36 -19.97 -7.67
N ASP A 80 7.80 -20.75 -8.60
CA ASP A 80 6.53 -20.44 -9.26
C ASP A 80 5.33 -20.99 -8.49
N ILE A 81 4.18 -20.35 -8.67
CA ILE A 81 2.87 -21.01 -8.59
C ILE A 81 2.44 -21.32 -10.02
N LYS A 82 1.97 -22.54 -10.29
CA LYS A 82 1.57 -23.03 -11.60
C LYS A 82 0.13 -23.54 -11.58
N GLY A 83 -0.53 -23.41 -12.72
CA GLY A 83 -1.90 -23.89 -12.94
C GLY A 83 -2.94 -22.77 -12.96
N SER A 84 -4.20 -23.17 -12.97
CA SER A 84 -5.34 -22.26 -12.98
C SER A 84 -6.18 -22.46 -11.73
N ASP A 85 -6.66 -21.35 -11.20
CA ASP A 85 -7.57 -21.33 -10.07
C ASP A 85 -8.96 -21.78 -10.54
N ALA A 86 -9.45 -22.89 -9.99
CA ALA A 86 -10.64 -23.55 -10.50
C ALA A 86 -11.95 -22.76 -10.26
N VAL A 87 -11.95 -21.83 -9.30
CA VAL A 87 -13.12 -21.03 -8.94
C VAL A 87 -13.19 -19.75 -9.76
N THR A 88 -12.04 -19.14 -10.01
CA THR A 88 -11.95 -17.80 -10.62
C THR A 88 -11.61 -17.85 -12.11
N GLY A 89 -11.04 -18.96 -12.58
CA GLY A 89 -10.65 -19.17 -13.98
C GLY A 89 -9.33 -18.50 -14.37
N TYR A 90 -8.69 -17.73 -13.49
CA TYR A 90 -7.39 -17.10 -13.75
C TYR A 90 -6.24 -18.10 -13.63
N SER A 91 -5.22 -17.93 -14.46
CA SER A 91 -4.01 -18.74 -14.46
C SER A 91 -2.86 -18.03 -13.77
N TRP A 92 -2.09 -18.76 -12.97
CA TRP A 92 -0.83 -18.27 -12.42
C TRP A 92 0.29 -18.38 -13.48
N SER A 93 1.21 -17.42 -13.56
CA SER A 93 1.32 -16.20 -12.75
C SER A 93 0.62 -14.98 -13.37
N PRO A 94 0.14 -14.01 -12.55
CA PRO A 94 -0.43 -12.75 -13.05
C PRO A 94 0.56 -11.96 -13.90
N GLN A 95 0.08 -11.48 -15.06
CA GLN A 95 0.82 -10.63 -15.98
C GLN A 95 0.50 -9.15 -15.75
N ILE A 96 1.00 -8.59 -14.66
CA ILE A 96 0.78 -7.16 -14.34
C ILE A 96 1.82 -6.31 -15.07
N TRP A 97 1.36 -5.39 -15.90
CA TRP A 97 2.18 -4.47 -16.71
C TRP A 97 3.26 -5.19 -17.52
N GLN A 98 2.84 -6.22 -18.27
CA GLN A 98 3.71 -7.08 -19.08
C GLN A 98 4.83 -7.77 -18.28
N GLY A 99 4.69 -7.82 -16.96
CA GLY A 99 5.59 -8.49 -16.04
C GLY A 99 5.20 -9.95 -15.80
N VAL A 100 5.90 -10.54 -14.84
CA VAL A 100 5.68 -11.91 -14.35
C VAL A 100 5.65 -11.94 -12.82
N GLY A 101 5.01 -12.96 -12.24
CA GLY A 101 4.94 -13.15 -10.79
C GLY A 101 5.61 -14.45 -10.31
N MET A 102 6.40 -14.39 -9.24
CA MET A 102 7.06 -15.56 -8.63
C MET A 102 7.47 -15.26 -7.17
N PHE A 103 7.67 -16.30 -6.36
CA PHE A 103 8.27 -16.15 -5.04
C PHE A 103 9.76 -15.94 -5.14
N GLN A 104 10.29 -14.99 -4.36
CA GLN A 104 11.70 -14.98 -4.00
C GLN A 104 11.87 -15.65 -2.65
N LEU A 105 12.38 -16.88 -2.66
CA LEU A 105 12.74 -17.62 -1.47
C LEU A 105 14.06 -17.09 -0.91
N LEU A 106 14.04 -15.90 -0.31
CA LEU A 106 15.24 -15.19 0.14
C LEU A 106 15.69 -15.69 1.51
N ALA A 107 16.63 -16.64 1.51
CA ALA A 107 17.26 -17.14 2.73
C ALA A 107 18.32 -16.16 3.29
N ASP A 108 18.96 -15.39 2.41
CA ASP A 108 20.11 -14.53 2.69
C ASP A 108 21.30 -15.29 3.30
N THR A 109 21.51 -16.49 2.78
CA THR A 109 22.63 -17.40 3.05
C THR A 109 22.71 -18.39 1.90
N PRO A 110 23.87 -18.98 1.58
CA PRO A 110 23.96 -19.97 0.49
C PRO A 110 22.94 -21.10 0.64
N VAL A 111 22.15 -21.34 -0.41
CA VAL A 111 21.10 -22.36 -0.50
C VAL A 111 21.08 -23.00 -1.89
N THR A 112 20.44 -24.16 -1.95
CA THR A 112 20.16 -24.96 -3.16
C THR A 112 18.65 -25.24 -3.22
N PRO A 113 18.13 -25.79 -4.34
CA PRO A 113 16.72 -26.18 -4.41
C PRO A 113 16.29 -27.10 -3.25
N ASP A 114 17.17 -28.03 -2.86
CA ASP A 114 16.89 -28.99 -1.77
C ASP A 114 16.95 -28.37 -0.37
N THR A 115 17.65 -27.25 -0.20
CA THR A 115 17.96 -26.70 1.14
C THR A 115 17.24 -25.39 1.44
N VAL A 116 16.73 -24.66 0.44
CA VAL A 116 16.05 -23.38 0.65
C VAL A 116 14.80 -23.51 1.55
N ASN A 117 14.10 -24.64 1.45
CA ASN A 117 12.91 -24.94 2.26
C ASN A 117 13.18 -25.15 3.75
N THR A 118 14.45 -25.18 4.16
CA THR A 118 14.85 -25.14 5.58
C THR A 118 14.80 -23.72 6.17
N TYR A 119 14.78 -22.68 5.32
CA TYR A 119 14.74 -21.27 5.72
C TYR A 119 13.38 -20.64 5.44
N VAL A 120 12.86 -20.83 4.23
CA VAL A 120 11.62 -20.19 3.76
C VAL A 120 10.79 -21.21 3.01
N PHE A 121 9.48 -21.20 3.21
CA PHE A 121 8.60 -22.27 2.76
C PHE A 121 7.23 -21.74 2.37
N ASN A 122 6.64 -22.34 1.34
CA ASN A 122 5.28 -22.06 0.88
C ASN A 122 4.52 -23.37 0.66
N GLU A 123 3.23 -23.37 0.97
CA GLU A 123 2.32 -24.45 0.58
C GLU A 123 0.88 -23.96 0.48
N LEU A 124 0.01 -24.76 -0.13
CA LEU A 124 -1.44 -24.53 -0.12
C LEU A 124 -2.05 -25.40 0.98
N GLN A 125 -2.76 -24.77 1.91
CA GLN A 125 -3.42 -25.45 3.01
C GLN A 125 -4.94 -25.31 2.92
N LYS A 126 -5.66 -26.33 3.42
CA LYS A 126 -7.09 -26.21 3.72
C LYS A 126 -7.27 -25.70 5.15
N VAL A 127 -7.91 -24.55 5.27
CA VAL A 127 -8.10 -23.83 6.53
C VAL A 127 -9.53 -23.33 6.66
N VAL A 128 -9.98 -23.06 7.89
CA VAL A 128 -11.20 -22.28 8.08
C VAL A 128 -10.90 -20.84 7.66
N GLY A 129 -11.43 -20.42 6.53
CA GLY A 129 -11.21 -19.13 5.89
C GLY A 129 -11.96 -17.97 6.55
N PRO A 130 -11.89 -16.77 5.96
CA PRO A 130 -12.46 -15.53 6.51
C PRO A 130 -13.97 -15.56 6.72
N HIS A 131 -14.69 -16.42 6.00
CA HIS A 131 -16.15 -16.56 6.07
C HIS A 131 -16.61 -17.75 6.92
N GLY A 132 -15.70 -18.36 7.71
CA GLY A 132 -16.00 -19.51 8.55
C GLY A 132 -16.16 -20.84 7.81
N GLN A 133 -15.97 -20.85 6.49
CA GLN A 133 -16.02 -22.04 5.63
C GLN A 133 -14.60 -22.55 5.35
N GLN A 134 -14.46 -23.82 4.97
CA GLN A 134 -13.18 -24.34 4.49
C GLN A 134 -12.78 -23.62 3.19
N ALA A 135 -11.54 -23.16 3.12
CA ALA A 135 -10.96 -22.50 1.97
C ALA A 135 -9.51 -22.98 1.77
N SER A 136 -9.05 -23.00 0.53
CA SER A 136 -7.62 -23.00 0.23
C SER A 136 -7.01 -21.66 0.62
N ALA A 137 -5.84 -21.72 1.25
CA ALA A 137 -5.03 -20.54 1.52
C ALA A 137 -3.57 -20.83 1.19
N LEU A 138 -2.90 -19.81 0.67
CA LEU A 138 -1.45 -19.74 0.56
C LEU A 138 -0.87 -19.58 1.98
N TYR A 139 -0.19 -20.61 2.47
CA TYR A 139 0.65 -20.53 3.65
C TYR A 139 2.07 -20.15 3.23
N SER A 140 2.66 -19.15 3.90
CA SER A 140 4.03 -18.73 3.69
C SER A 140 4.74 -18.61 5.04
N GLU A 141 5.99 -19.05 5.12
CA GLU A 141 6.76 -19.13 6.35
C GLU A 141 8.24 -18.77 6.16
N ILE A 142 8.81 -18.09 7.15
CA ILE A 142 10.25 -18.09 7.47
C ILE A 142 10.45 -19.04 8.64
N ARG A 143 11.05 -20.20 8.40
CA ARG A 143 11.39 -21.23 9.40
C ARG A 143 12.65 -20.90 10.18
N LYS A 144 13.60 -20.26 9.50
CA LYS A 144 14.92 -19.94 10.04
C LYS A 144 15.48 -18.68 9.36
N ARG A 145 16.26 -17.89 10.10
CA ARG A 145 17.05 -16.80 9.51
C ARG A 145 18.35 -17.32 8.92
N GLY A 146 18.72 -16.78 7.76
CA GLY A 146 20.08 -16.85 7.25
C GLY A 146 20.96 -15.77 7.87
N GLY A 147 21.84 -15.17 7.06
CA GLY A 147 22.83 -14.18 7.49
C GLY A 147 22.31 -12.75 7.59
N GLY A 148 21.17 -12.42 6.98
CA GLY A 148 20.61 -11.07 7.03
C GLY A 148 19.11 -11.01 6.78
N ALA A 149 18.69 -10.32 5.72
CA ALA A 149 17.30 -9.98 5.46
C ALA A 149 16.54 -11.16 4.83
N THR A 150 16.35 -12.25 5.58
CA THR A 150 15.51 -13.39 5.14
C THR A 150 14.06 -12.95 4.93
N GLN A 151 13.48 -13.25 3.76
CA GLN A 151 12.13 -12.86 3.34
C GLN A 151 11.50 -13.95 2.47
N ASN A 152 10.17 -13.96 2.42
CA ASN A 152 9.41 -14.79 1.49
C ASN A 152 8.32 -13.99 0.77
N PRO A 153 8.67 -13.04 -0.11
CA PRO A 153 7.72 -12.30 -0.93
C PRO A 153 7.24 -13.08 -2.14
N TYR A 154 5.94 -12.95 -2.42
CA TYR A 154 5.45 -13.11 -3.78
C TYR A 154 5.66 -11.79 -4.55
N LEU A 155 6.64 -11.79 -5.45
CA LEU A 155 6.99 -10.63 -6.27
C LEU A 155 6.28 -10.67 -7.61
N LEU A 156 5.61 -9.58 -7.94
CA LEU A 156 5.43 -9.17 -9.33
C LEU A 156 6.69 -8.40 -9.76
N ARG A 157 7.15 -8.69 -10.97
CA ARG A 157 8.25 -7.99 -11.64
C ARG A 157 7.71 -7.32 -12.91
N PRO A 158 7.08 -6.14 -12.79
CA PRO A 158 6.61 -5.38 -13.94
C PRO A 158 7.71 -5.09 -14.95
N SER A 159 7.35 -4.95 -16.22
CA SER A 159 8.25 -4.33 -17.18
C SER A 159 8.43 -2.85 -16.84
N THR A 160 9.67 -2.38 -16.85
CA THR A 160 9.99 -0.95 -16.65
C THR A 160 9.71 -0.09 -17.89
N THR A 161 9.32 -0.70 -19.01
CA THR A 161 8.97 -0.01 -20.26
C THR A 161 7.46 -0.06 -20.55
N ALA A 162 6.70 -0.88 -19.82
CA ALA A 162 5.25 -0.90 -19.94
C ALA A 162 4.64 0.35 -19.29
N LEU A 163 3.48 0.78 -19.81
CA LEU A 163 2.70 1.82 -19.16
C LEU A 163 2.17 1.30 -17.81
N GLN A 164 2.65 1.89 -16.72
CA GLN A 164 2.22 1.57 -15.37
C GLN A 164 1.13 2.56 -14.96
N GLN A 165 -0.01 2.03 -14.51
CA GLN A 165 -1.18 2.84 -14.16
C GLN A 165 -1.47 2.70 -12.65
N ASN A 166 -2.71 2.97 -12.25
CA ASN A 166 -3.17 2.69 -10.90
C ASN A 166 -3.08 1.19 -10.62
N LEU A 167 -2.92 0.85 -9.35
CA LEU A 167 -3.10 -0.53 -8.91
C LEU A 167 -3.90 -0.54 -7.62
N TYR A 168 -4.86 -1.45 -7.57
CA TYR A 168 -5.54 -1.86 -6.36
C TYR A 168 -5.24 -3.32 -6.10
N VAL A 169 -4.85 -3.65 -4.88
CA VAL A 169 -4.62 -5.01 -4.42
C VAL A 169 -5.50 -5.26 -3.21
N SER A 170 -6.19 -6.39 -3.19
CA SER A 170 -6.84 -6.87 -1.97
C SER A 170 -6.67 -8.35 -1.77
N TYR A 171 -6.63 -8.77 -0.52
CA TYR A 171 -6.65 -10.17 -0.14
C TYR A 171 -7.09 -10.31 1.31
N TRP A 172 -7.60 -11.50 1.67
CA TRP A 172 -7.73 -11.88 3.07
C TRP A 172 -6.40 -12.41 3.57
N ILE A 173 -5.97 -11.95 4.72
CA ILE A 173 -4.73 -12.38 5.38
C ILE A 173 -5.02 -12.72 6.83
N LYS A 174 -4.31 -13.73 7.32
CA LYS A 174 -4.21 -14.07 8.74
C LYS A 174 -2.75 -14.20 9.10
N VAL A 175 -2.27 -13.33 9.97
CA VAL A 175 -0.93 -13.45 10.58
C VAL A 175 -0.99 -14.41 11.77
N GLN A 176 0.14 -15.03 12.11
CA GLN A 176 0.20 -15.98 13.21
C GLN A 176 -0.37 -15.44 14.55
N PRO A 177 -1.04 -16.28 15.35
CA PRO A 177 -1.68 -15.84 16.59
C PRO A 177 -0.68 -15.39 17.67
N ASP A 178 0.55 -15.91 17.65
CA ASP A 178 1.63 -15.54 18.58
C ASP A 178 2.48 -14.36 18.08
N LEU A 179 2.02 -13.59 17.07
CA LEU A 179 2.84 -12.57 16.42
C LEU A 179 3.42 -11.55 17.41
N LEU A 180 2.64 -11.05 18.37
CA LEU A 180 3.11 -10.05 19.32
C LEU A 180 4.20 -10.58 20.27
N GLU A 181 4.17 -11.87 20.59
CA GLU A 181 5.22 -12.53 21.36
C GLU A 181 6.53 -12.58 20.54
N ARG A 182 6.42 -12.86 19.24
CA ARG A 182 7.58 -12.89 18.32
C ARG A 182 8.18 -11.51 18.09
N LEU A 183 7.34 -10.51 17.85
CA LEU A 183 7.82 -9.16 17.52
C LEU A 183 8.44 -8.45 18.73
N GLY A 184 7.83 -8.59 19.91
CA GLY A 184 8.24 -7.82 21.09
C GLY A 184 8.10 -6.31 20.91
N SER A 185 8.72 -5.52 21.79
CA SER A 185 8.68 -4.05 21.71
C SER A 185 9.45 -3.51 20.50
N ASN A 186 8.90 -2.51 19.81
CA ASN A 186 9.50 -1.88 18.62
C ASN A 186 9.79 -2.86 17.47
N GLY A 187 8.99 -3.93 17.37
CA GLY A 187 9.01 -4.88 16.27
C GLY A 187 8.19 -4.40 15.08
N TRP A 188 8.28 -5.14 13.98
CA TRP A 188 7.65 -4.79 12.70
C TRP A 188 7.35 -6.03 11.86
N TRP A 189 6.32 -5.98 11.03
CA TRP A 189 5.91 -7.00 10.07
C TRP A 189 5.43 -6.31 8.79
N VAL A 190 5.93 -6.73 7.64
CA VAL A 190 5.59 -6.14 6.33
C VAL A 190 4.40 -6.85 5.71
N LEU A 191 3.48 -6.11 5.10
CA LEU A 191 2.31 -6.67 4.40
C LEU A 191 2.43 -6.52 2.89
N PHE A 192 2.80 -5.31 2.46
CA PHE A 192 2.89 -4.93 1.06
C PHE A 192 4.03 -3.92 0.87
N GLU A 193 4.75 -4.06 -0.24
CA GLU A 193 5.86 -3.18 -0.61
C GLU A 193 5.93 -3.07 -2.14
N TRP A 194 6.31 -1.90 -2.66
CA TRP A 194 6.83 -1.79 -4.01
C TRP A 194 8.13 -1.01 -4.03
N LYS A 195 8.96 -1.27 -5.04
CA LYS A 195 10.20 -0.54 -5.30
C LYS A 195 10.30 -0.12 -6.74
N THR A 196 11.05 0.95 -6.99
CA THR A 196 11.48 1.38 -8.32
C THR A 196 12.92 0.95 -8.60
N ASN A 197 13.32 1.05 -9.87
CA ASN A 197 14.71 0.89 -10.28
C ASN A 197 15.65 1.90 -9.60
N ALA A 198 15.16 3.11 -9.32
CA ALA A 198 15.85 4.17 -8.58
C ALA A 198 15.89 3.92 -7.06
N GLN A 199 15.41 2.76 -6.58
CA GLN A 199 15.35 2.39 -5.16
C GLN A 199 14.42 3.26 -4.30
N ASN A 200 13.48 3.97 -4.93
CA ASN A 200 12.35 4.55 -4.22
C ASN A 200 11.39 3.43 -3.81
N ARG A 201 10.84 3.53 -2.61
CA ARG A 201 9.98 2.51 -2.05
C ARG A 201 8.77 3.11 -1.35
N LEU A 202 7.66 2.39 -1.44
CA LEU A 202 6.56 2.46 -0.50
C LEU A 202 6.41 1.11 0.21
N ILE A 203 6.16 1.14 1.51
CA ILE A 203 6.04 -0.07 2.31
C ILE A 203 5.06 0.11 3.46
N THR A 204 4.26 -0.94 3.70
CA THR A 204 3.24 -1.00 4.76
C THR A 204 3.64 -2.02 5.83
N TYR A 205 3.35 -1.68 7.07
CA TYR A 205 3.71 -2.47 8.24
C TYR A 205 2.56 -2.62 9.24
N ILE A 206 2.62 -3.73 9.98
CA ILE A 206 2.21 -3.78 11.38
C ILE A 206 3.47 -3.54 12.22
N ASN A 207 3.52 -2.44 12.97
CA ASN A 207 4.58 -2.18 13.93
C ASN A 207 4.07 -2.41 15.35
N THR A 208 4.97 -2.67 16.29
CA THR A 208 4.68 -2.60 17.73
C THR A 208 5.42 -1.41 18.34
N ASP A 209 4.84 -0.78 19.36
CA ASP A 209 5.51 0.30 20.07
C ASP A 209 6.37 -0.22 21.23
N ARG A 210 6.91 0.71 22.04
CA ARG A 210 7.74 0.37 23.21
C ARG A 210 7.02 -0.49 24.25
N PHE A 211 5.69 -0.56 24.21
CA PHE A 211 4.85 -1.36 25.11
C PHE A 211 4.29 -2.61 24.41
N ASN A 212 4.84 -2.98 23.25
CA ASN A 212 4.37 -4.09 22.42
C ASN A 212 2.92 -3.93 21.93
N LYS A 213 2.41 -2.70 21.84
CA LYS A 213 1.07 -2.44 21.29
C LYS A 213 1.17 -2.33 19.76
N PRO A 214 0.42 -3.14 18.98
CA PRO A 214 0.48 -3.08 17.53
C PRO A 214 -0.22 -1.84 16.97
N TYR A 215 0.28 -1.33 15.85
CA TYR A 215 -0.30 -0.21 15.09
C TYR A 215 0.08 -0.32 13.61
N TRP A 216 -0.73 0.30 12.75
CA TRP A 216 -0.45 0.36 11.31
C TRP A 216 0.57 1.45 11.03
N TYR A 217 1.49 1.18 10.11
CA TYR A 217 2.48 2.16 9.70
C TYR A 217 2.75 2.06 8.20
N LEU A 218 2.76 3.21 7.51
CA LEU A 218 3.03 3.33 6.08
C LEU A 218 4.16 4.35 5.92
N LYS A 219 5.13 4.05 5.07
CA LYS A 219 6.18 5.02 4.73
C LYS A 219 6.59 4.95 3.27
N THR A 220 7.17 6.05 2.82
CA THR A 220 7.96 6.12 1.59
C THR A 220 9.39 6.50 1.91
N ASP A 221 10.34 5.79 1.32
CA ASP A 221 11.76 6.02 1.53
C ASP A 221 12.59 5.77 0.26
N ASP A 222 13.77 6.38 0.25
CA ASP A 222 14.79 6.20 -0.78
C ASP A 222 15.95 5.36 -0.20
N LEU A 223 16.24 4.25 -0.87
CA LEU A 223 17.28 3.28 -0.50
C LEU A 223 18.51 3.34 -1.40
N SER A 224 18.64 4.34 -2.27
CA SER A 224 19.76 4.48 -3.21
C SER A 224 21.09 4.86 -2.54
N GLY A 225 21.03 5.44 -1.34
CA GLY A 225 22.19 5.86 -0.55
C GLY A 225 22.61 4.87 0.54
N PRO A 226 23.72 5.14 1.24
CA PRO A 226 24.17 4.35 2.40
C PRO A 226 23.21 4.45 3.59
N GLU A 227 22.41 5.52 3.65
CA GLU A 227 21.37 5.73 4.65
C GLU A 227 20.01 5.79 3.97
N THR A 228 19.01 5.15 4.59
CA THR A 228 17.62 5.25 4.16
C THR A 228 17.10 6.67 4.41
N ARG A 229 16.62 7.33 3.36
CA ARG A 229 16.00 8.66 3.46
C ARG A 229 14.49 8.54 3.43
N THR A 230 13.84 8.74 4.58
CA THR A 230 12.37 8.76 4.67
C THR A 230 11.83 10.06 4.11
N PHE A 231 10.91 9.99 3.15
CA PHE A 231 10.28 11.17 2.56
C PHE A 231 9.02 11.57 3.33
N TRP A 232 8.13 10.61 3.57
CA TRP A 232 7.02 10.76 4.51
C TRP A 232 6.64 9.41 5.13
N GLU A 233 6.01 9.50 6.28
CA GLU A 233 5.52 8.36 7.04
C GLU A 233 4.21 8.71 7.74
N ILE A 234 3.35 7.71 7.94
CA ILE A 234 2.06 7.85 8.61
C ILE A 234 1.89 6.66 9.55
N ALA A 235 1.57 6.96 10.82
CA ALA A 235 1.23 5.95 11.82
C ALA A 235 -0.24 6.05 12.20
N ASN A 236 -0.97 4.94 12.16
CA ASN A 236 -2.33 4.85 12.65
C ASN A 236 -2.38 3.93 13.88
N ARG A 237 -2.56 4.55 15.05
CA ARG A 237 -2.61 3.89 16.37
C ARG A 237 -4.02 3.72 16.92
N THR A 238 -5.04 4.10 16.13
CA THR A 238 -6.45 4.08 16.54
C THR A 238 -7.20 2.90 15.94
N ALA A 239 -6.94 2.56 14.68
CA ALA A 239 -7.50 1.38 14.05
C ALA A 239 -6.94 0.09 14.67
N HIS A 240 -7.82 -0.88 14.89
CA HIS A 240 -7.46 -2.19 15.46
C HIS A 240 -6.55 -2.99 14.51
N VAL A 241 -5.62 -3.77 15.07
CA VAL A 241 -4.75 -4.71 14.34
C VAL A 241 -5.19 -6.15 14.65
N PRO A 242 -5.84 -6.87 13.72
CA PRO A 242 -6.39 -8.21 13.98
C PRO A 242 -5.31 -9.31 13.95
N ILE A 243 -4.64 -9.53 15.08
CA ILE A 243 -3.62 -10.59 15.22
C ILE A 243 -4.29 -11.96 15.41
N GLY A 244 -3.85 -12.98 14.66
CA GLY A 244 -4.41 -14.34 14.75
C GLY A 244 -5.80 -14.51 14.12
N GLU A 245 -6.32 -13.47 13.50
CA GLU A 245 -7.65 -13.41 12.88
C GLU A 245 -7.52 -13.17 11.37
N TRP A 246 -8.53 -13.59 10.61
CA TRP A 246 -8.63 -13.20 9.21
C TRP A 246 -9.09 -11.74 9.11
N PHE A 247 -8.37 -10.96 8.32
CA PHE A 247 -8.79 -9.61 7.96
C PHE A 247 -8.53 -9.34 6.49
N LYS A 248 -9.37 -8.50 5.88
CA LYS A 248 -9.19 -8.06 4.50
C LYS A 248 -8.20 -6.92 4.49
N PHE A 249 -7.08 -7.11 3.81
CA PHE A 249 -6.12 -6.07 3.49
C PHE A 249 -6.46 -5.50 2.11
N GLU A 250 -6.46 -4.17 2.00
CA GLU A 250 -6.74 -3.47 0.76
C GLU A 250 -5.74 -2.33 0.61
N PHE A 251 -5.09 -2.23 -0.55
CA PHE A 251 -4.15 -1.17 -0.85
C PHE A 251 -4.39 -0.64 -2.26
N PHE A 252 -4.40 0.69 -2.39
CA PHE A 252 -4.50 1.38 -3.65
C PHE A 252 -3.36 2.37 -3.78
N TRP A 253 -2.83 2.48 -4.99
CA TRP A 253 -2.01 3.63 -5.35
C TRP A 253 -2.42 4.25 -6.69
N HIS A 254 -2.34 5.56 -6.73
CA HIS A 254 -2.25 6.37 -7.94
C HIS A 254 -0.90 7.07 -7.94
N ARG A 255 -0.07 6.72 -8.92
CA ARG A 255 1.28 7.26 -9.05
C ARG A 255 1.24 8.61 -9.74
N SER A 256 1.78 9.61 -9.06
CA SER A 256 2.00 10.92 -9.66
C SER A 256 3.07 11.69 -8.89
N SER A 257 3.89 12.45 -9.62
CA SER A 257 4.77 13.48 -9.07
C SER A 257 4.02 14.80 -8.77
N GLN A 258 2.73 14.86 -9.11
CA GLN A 258 1.85 16.00 -8.91
C GLN A 258 0.91 15.80 -7.71
N ARG A 259 -0.02 16.74 -7.51
CA ARG A 259 -0.92 16.77 -6.35
C ARG A 259 -2.01 15.70 -6.37
N ASP A 260 -2.22 15.04 -7.50
CA ASP A 260 -3.21 13.98 -7.69
C ASP A 260 -2.72 12.60 -7.22
N GLY A 261 -1.42 12.45 -6.92
CA GLY A 261 -0.85 11.23 -6.33
C GLY A 261 -1.64 10.78 -5.09
N ARG A 262 -1.81 9.46 -4.92
CA ARG A 262 -2.57 8.91 -3.81
C ARG A 262 -2.02 7.57 -3.33
N ALA A 263 -1.88 7.42 -2.02
CA ALA A 263 -1.66 6.14 -1.36
C ALA A 263 -2.79 5.91 -0.36
N TRP A 264 -3.51 4.81 -0.51
CA TRP A 264 -4.68 4.49 0.29
C TRP A 264 -4.60 3.05 0.78
N GLN A 265 -5.02 2.84 2.02
CA GLN A 265 -5.07 1.51 2.63
C GLN A 265 -6.32 1.38 3.50
N ALA A 266 -6.95 0.21 3.45
CA ALA A 266 -7.99 -0.18 4.40
C ALA A 266 -7.77 -1.58 4.96
N ILE A 267 -8.36 -1.79 6.14
CA ILE A 267 -8.40 -3.06 6.84
C ILE A 267 -9.86 -3.35 7.18
N ASN A 268 -10.40 -4.46 6.69
CA ASN A 268 -11.82 -4.81 6.82
C ASN A 268 -12.76 -3.66 6.36
N GLY A 269 -12.40 -2.97 5.28
CA GLY A 269 -13.14 -1.81 4.77
C GLY A 269 -13.00 -0.51 5.60
N GLN A 270 -12.33 -0.55 6.76
CA GLN A 270 -11.98 0.67 7.51
C GLN A 270 -10.71 1.28 6.91
N VAL A 271 -10.81 2.53 6.42
CA VAL A 271 -9.65 3.29 5.94
C VAL A 271 -8.68 3.50 7.10
N VAL A 272 -7.43 3.03 6.92
CA VAL A 272 -6.34 3.25 7.87
C VAL A 272 -5.39 4.35 7.40
N PHE A 273 -5.23 4.52 6.08
CA PHE A 273 -4.47 5.59 5.46
C PHE A 273 -5.18 6.10 4.20
N ASP A 274 -5.18 7.41 4.00
CA ASP A 274 -5.58 8.06 2.76
C ASP A 274 -4.75 9.33 2.58
N SER A 275 -3.65 9.22 1.84
CA SER A 275 -2.70 10.31 1.65
C SER A 275 -2.69 10.74 0.20
N PHE A 276 -2.79 12.05 -0.02
CA PHE A 276 -2.72 12.68 -1.33
C PHE A 276 -1.45 13.51 -1.49
N GLY A 277 -1.04 13.72 -2.74
CA GLY A 277 0.10 14.55 -3.11
C GLY A 277 1.21 13.77 -3.81
N PRO A 278 2.34 14.43 -4.12
CA PRO A 278 3.45 13.80 -4.81
C PRO A 278 3.95 12.56 -4.06
N LEU A 279 3.99 11.43 -4.75
CA LEU A 279 4.57 10.21 -4.22
C LEU A 279 6.04 10.12 -4.63
N LEU A 280 6.90 9.68 -3.71
CA LEU A 280 8.33 9.48 -3.97
C LEU A 280 8.50 8.50 -5.15
N GLY A 281 9.34 8.87 -6.12
CA GLY A 281 9.51 8.07 -7.35
C GLY A 281 8.28 8.08 -8.26
N GLY A 282 7.42 9.11 -8.17
CA GLY A 282 6.14 9.21 -8.89
C GLY A 282 6.19 8.81 -10.37
N ASP A 283 7.28 9.13 -11.06
CA ASP A 283 7.50 8.81 -12.49
C ASP A 283 8.53 7.68 -12.73
N ASP A 284 9.21 7.19 -11.68
CA ASP A 284 10.22 6.13 -11.79
C ASP A 284 9.57 4.75 -11.95
N PRO A 285 9.89 3.96 -12.99
CA PRO A 285 9.25 2.66 -13.17
C PRO A 285 9.38 1.75 -11.94
N ILE A 286 8.25 1.24 -11.45
CA ILE A 286 8.22 0.19 -10.43
C ILE A 286 8.76 -1.08 -11.08
N ASP A 287 9.75 -1.70 -10.45
CA ASP A 287 10.39 -2.92 -10.94
C ASP A 287 10.07 -4.15 -10.07
N ARG A 288 9.52 -3.92 -8.87
CA ARG A 288 9.19 -4.94 -7.88
C ARG A 288 7.94 -4.55 -7.10
N ILE A 289 6.96 -5.44 -7.03
CA ILE A 289 5.80 -5.33 -6.15
C ILE A 289 5.72 -6.61 -5.33
N MET A 290 5.97 -6.52 -4.02
CA MET A 290 5.81 -7.59 -3.06
C MET A 290 4.36 -7.57 -2.59
N VAL A 291 3.50 -8.33 -3.28
CA VAL A 291 2.04 -8.32 -3.08
C VAL A 291 1.69 -8.85 -1.70
N THR A 292 2.34 -9.95 -1.34
CA THR A 292 2.31 -10.55 0.00
C THR A 292 3.75 -10.93 0.35
N GLN A 293 4.10 -10.83 1.62
CA GLN A 293 5.46 -11.14 2.05
C GLN A 293 5.48 -11.55 3.53
N VAL A 294 6.18 -12.63 3.84
CA VAL A 294 6.68 -12.83 5.20
C VAL A 294 8.03 -12.14 5.30
N TYR A 295 8.03 -10.96 5.91
CA TYR A 295 9.24 -10.22 6.26
C TYR A 295 8.94 -9.39 7.50
N ALA A 296 9.62 -9.72 8.58
CA ALA A 296 9.36 -9.12 9.87
C ALA A 296 10.64 -9.00 10.67
N GLY A 297 10.58 -8.22 11.75
CA GLY A 297 11.49 -8.35 12.88
C GLY A 297 11.18 -9.61 13.69
N GLY A 298 11.92 -9.82 14.78
CA GLY A 298 11.70 -10.95 15.68
C GLY A 298 12.26 -12.29 15.16
N PRO A 299 12.33 -13.29 16.06
CA PRO A 299 12.87 -14.61 15.74
C PRO A 299 11.84 -15.49 15.02
N PRO A 300 12.28 -16.37 14.10
CA PRO A 300 11.43 -17.37 13.48
C PRO A 300 10.99 -18.47 14.47
N PRO A 301 9.96 -19.27 14.15
CA PRO A 301 9.20 -19.23 12.90
C PRO A 301 8.27 -18.02 12.79
N LEU A 302 8.17 -17.48 11.57
CA LEU A 302 7.28 -16.38 11.22
C LEU A 302 6.41 -16.83 10.04
N TYR A 303 5.08 -16.74 10.12
CA TYR A 303 4.20 -17.25 9.07
C TYR A 303 2.87 -16.51 8.98
N GLN A 304 2.23 -16.66 7.81
CA GLN A 304 0.91 -16.12 7.52
C GLN A 304 0.13 -17.05 6.57
N TRP A 305 -1.17 -16.79 6.48
CA TRP A 305 -2.05 -17.33 5.44
C TRP A 305 -2.64 -16.20 4.61
N VAL A 306 -2.75 -16.40 3.30
CA VAL A 306 -3.43 -15.48 2.37
C VAL A 306 -4.46 -16.23 1.53
N THR A 307 -5.62 -15.64 1.29
CA THR A 307 -6.62 -16.14 0.34
C THR A 307 -7.35 -15.00 -0.36
N ASP A 308 -8.10 -15.32 -1.42
CA ASP A 308 -8.87 -14.40 -2.27
C ASP A 308 -8.08 -13.15 -2.70
N LEU A 309 -6.91 -13.36 -3.31
CA LEU A 309 -6.13 -12.29 -3.90
C LEU A 309 -6.85 -11.71 -5.12
N GLU A 310 -6.94 -10.40 -5.18
CA GLU A 310 -7.43 -9.64 -6.33
C GLU A 310 -6.47 -8.49 -6.65
N ILE A 311 -6.28 -8.24 -7.95
CA ILE A 311 -5.49 -7.14 -8.49
C ILE A 311 -6.33 -6.44 -9.56
N TRP A 312 -6.43 -5.12 -9.47
CA TRP A 312 -7.22 -4.29 -10.37
C TRP A 312 -6.41 -3.08 -10.85
N ASP A 313 -6.78 -2.50 -11.97
CA ASP A 313 -6.17 -1.26 -12.51
C ASP A 313 -6.76 0.03 -11.94
N GLY A 314 -7.46 -0.07 -10.80
CA GLY A 314 -8.15 1.06 -10.16
C GLY A 314 -9.03 0.58 -9.00
N PHE A 315 -9.80 1.49 -8.41
CA PHE A 315 -10.77 1.11 -7.38
C PHE A 315 -11.92 0.29 -7.99
N PRO A 316 -12.27 -0.88 -7.43
CA PRO A 316 -13.28 -1.76 -8.03
C PRO A 316 -14.70 -1.15 -8.07
N CYS A 317 -15.00 -0.15 -7.25
CA CYS A 317 -16.33 0.49 -7.19
C CYS A 317 -16.39 1.90 -7.81
N GLY A 318 -15.41 2.27 -8.63
CA GLY A 318 -15.38 3.56 -9.33
C GLY A 318 -14.24 4.47 -8.86
N ASP A 319 -13.97 5.51 -9.65
CA ASP A 319 -12.78 6.35 -9.52
C ASP A 319 -12.64 6.97 -8.13
N GLY A 320 -11.58 6.58 -7.42
CA GLY A 320 -11.21 7.17 -6.14
C GLY A 320 -12.12 6.79 -4.96
N VAL A 321 -13.09 5.89 -5.13
CA VAL A 321 -14.03 5.50 -4.06
C VAL A 321 -13.83 4.03 -3.68
N PRO A 322 -13.40 3.73 -2.44
CA PRO A 322 -13.37 2.36 -1.95
C PRO A 322 -14.78 1.76 -1.90
N CYS A 323 -14.91 0.49 -2.26
CA CYS A 323 -16.16 -0.24 -2.16
C CYS A 323 -16.69 -0.23 -0.71
N GLY A 324 -17.85 0.40 -0.49
CA GLY A 324 -18.58 0.27 0.77
C GLY A 324 -18.08 1.11 1.94
N THR A 325 -17.35 2.20 1.72
CA THR A 325 -17.07 3.15 2.83
C THR A 325 -18.38 3.76 3.35
N LYS A 326 -18.83 3.31 4.53
CA LYS A 326 -19.60 4.19 5.42
C LYS A 326 -18.64 5.31 5.81
N SER A 327 -18.70 6.43 5.09
CA SER A 327 -17.92 7.62 5.37
C SER A 327 -18.15 8.08 6.80
N THR A 328 -17.19 7.78 7.69
CA THR A 328 -16.94 8.60 8.89
C THR A 328 -15.73 9.45 8.60
N ILE A 329 -15.92 10.49 7.77
CA ILE A 329 -14.99 11.61 7.73
C ILE A 329 -15.07 12.30 9.09
N HIS A 330 -14.06 12.10 9.93
CA HIS A 330 -13.77 13.07 10.99
C HIS A 330 -13.10 14.27 10.33
N LYS A 331 -13.82 15.41 10.34
CA LYS A 331 -13.27 16.73 10.02
C LYS A 331 -12.22 17.14 11.04
#